data_AF-A0A955IHW6-F1
#
_entry.id   AF-A0A955IHW6-F1
#
_cell.length_a   1.000
_cell.length_b   1.000
_cell.length_c   1.000
_cell.angle_alpha   90.00
_cell.angle_beta   90.00
_cell.angle_gamma   90.00
#
_symmetry.space_group_name_H-M   'P 1'
#
loop_
_entity.id
_entity.type
_entity.pdbx_description
1 polymer ?
#
loop_
_entity_poly.entity_id
_entity_poly.type
_entity_poly.pdbx_seq_one_letter_code
_entity_poly.pdbx_strand_id
1 'polypeptide(L)'
;MDGPTPTTRMAVAAALAIGALAWPALGTSGQDVPPTGYKTLLRKMMDDPTPLLLIGTGLIVVVLVMFQRYRALKAQDPPALEERFARIVAERAARAQSGADATGAAASAGLATSGRPRSVPASRTPPQAPEPTQITELRTVMADAEELADRLSRALDAQAERLEALMRQADDYLRRVEATKRHSVVEARPTSTAPVGAARQRPSISLEDDSDPLHRQVYELADAGATPLDIARRLNQPTGQVELILALRPR
;
A
#
# COMPACT_ATOMS: atom_id res chain seq x y z
N MET A 1 34.83 6.18 -12.43
CA MET A 1 33.94 5.03 -12.73
C MET A 1 33.12 4.79 -11.47
N ASP A 2 32.10 5.62 -11.28
CA ASP A 2 31.29 5.62 -10.07
C ASP A 2 30.23 4.53 -10.16
N GLY A 3 30.19 3.68 -9.13
CA GLY A 3 29.23 2.58 -9.07
C GLY A 3 27.80 3.09 -8.89
N PRO A 4 26.79 2.26 -9.24
CA PRO A 4 25.40 2.64 -9.09
C PRO A 4 25.06 2.89 -7.62
N THR A 5 24.40 4.02 -7.37
CA THR A 5 23.97 4.46 -6.04
C THR A 5 23.04 3.43 -5.39
N PRO A 6 23.04 3.33 -4.04
CA PRO A 6 22.24 2.32 -3.32
C PRO A 6 20.75 2.41 -3.61
N THR A 7 20.23 3.61 -3.89
CA THR A 7 18.85 3.86 -4.32
C THR A 7 18.53 3.20 -5.66
N THR A 8 19.45 3.27 -6.62
CA THR A 8 19.32 2.62 -7.92
C THR A 8 19.30 1.09 -7.77
N ARG A 9 20.09 0.54 -6.84
CA ARG A 9 20.07 -0.90 -6.54
C ARG A 9 18.75 -1.37 -5.93
N MET A 10 18.15 -0.57 -5.04
CA MET A 10 16.83 -0.90 -4.47
C MET A 10 15.69 -0.77 -5.48
N ALA A 11 15.73 0.24 -6.36
CA ALA A 11 14.74 0.40 -7.42
C ALA A 11 14.76 -0.79 -8.41
N VAL A 12 15.95 -1.27 -8.80
CA VAL A 12 16.11 -2.45 -9.65
C VAL A 12 15.62 -3.71 -8.94
N ALA A 13 15.91 -3.89 -7.66
CA ALA A 13 15.43 -5.04 -6.88
C ALA A 13 13.89 -5.05 -6.76
N ALA A 14 13.27 -3.89 -6.54
CA ALA A 14 11.81 -3.76 -6.46
C ALA A 14 11.13 -4.03 -7.81
N ALA A 15 11.68 -3.52 -8.91
CA ALA A 15 11.16 -3.77 -10.26
C ALA A 15 11.24 -5.26 -10.64
N LEU A 16 12.33 -5.95 -10.27
CA LEU A 16 12.49 -7.39 -10.50
C LEU A 16 11.52 -8.23 -9.67
N ALA A 17 11.24 -7.84 -8.43
CA ALA A 17 10.26 -8.54 -7.58
C ALA A 17 8.83 -8.44 -8.15
N ILE A 18 8.45 -7.28 -8.71
CA ILE A 18 7.14 -7.07 -9.33
C ILE A 18 7.02 -7.82 -10.65
N GLY A 19 8.08 -7.83 -11.47
CA GLY A 19 8.14 -8.61 -12.71
C GLY A 19 8.03 -10.12 -12.47
N ALA A 20 8.67 -10.64 -11.42
CA ALA A 20 8.61 -12.05 -11.06
C ALA A 20 7.22 -12.49 -10.56
N LEU A 21 6.47 -11.60 -9.91
CA LEU A 21 5.09 -11.88 -9.46
C LEU A 21 4.06 -11.79 -10.60
N ALA A 22 4.30 -11.00 -11.64
CA ALA A 22 3.41 -10.89 -12.79
C ALA A 22 3.61 -12.00 -13.85
N TRP A 23 4.74 -12.71 -13.78
CA TRP A 23 5.12 -13.74 -14.75
C TRP A 23 4.16 -14.94 -14.85
N PRO A 24 3.56 -15.47 -13.76
CA PRO A 24 2.66 -16.61 -13.85
C PRO A 24 1.33 -16.29 -14.56
N ALA A 25 0.95 -15.01 -14.62
CA ALA A 25 -0.32 -14.58 -15.21
C ALA A 25 -0.27 -14.45 -16.74
N LEU A 26 0.91 -14.46 -17.36
CA LEU A 26 1.08 -14.20 -18.78
C LEU A 26 1.05 -15.45 -19.69
N GLY A 27 0.70 -16.62 -19.17
CA GLY A 27 0.31 -17.77 -19.98
C GLY A 27 1.33 -18.21 -21.04
N THR A 28 2.63 -18.05 -20.78
CA THR A 28 3.66 -18.57 -21.68
C THR A 28 3.82 -20.07 -21.43
N SER A 29 3.02 -20.85 -22.13
CA SER A 29 3.12 -22.30 -22.20
C SER A 29 4.49 -22.72 -22.75
N GLY A 30 5.37 -23.17 -21.86
CA GLY A 30 6.33 -24.25 -22.09
C GLY A 30 7.13 -24.25 -23.40
N GLN A 31 7.69 -23.12 -23.84
CA GLN A 31 8.73 -23.11 -24.85
C GLN A 31 10.05 -22.67 -24.21
N ASP A 32 11.07 -23.52 -24.37
CA ASP A 32 12.41 -23.43 -23.82
C ASP A 32 13.03 -22.04 -23.95
N VAL A 33 12.88 -21.22 -22.91
CA VAL A 33 13.66 -19.98 -22.78
C VAL A 33 15.01 -20.37 -22.17
N PRO A 34 16.12 -20.26 -22.91
CA PRO A 34 17.42 -20.64 -22.38
C PRO A 34 17.76 -19.79 -21.14
N PRO A 35 18.22 -20.39 -20.03
CA PRO A 35 18.46 -19.70 -18.75
C PRO A 35 19.54 -18.61 -18.81
N THR A 36 20.25 -18.49 -19.93
CA THR A 36 21.27 -17.48 -20.20
C THR A 36 20.73 -16.15 -20.73
N GLY A 37 19.47 -16.07 -21.20
CA GLY A 37 18.91 -14.85 -21.78
C GLY A 37 18.69 -13.71 -20.79
N TYR A 38 18.31 -14.03 -19.55
CA TYR A 38 17.97 -13.03 -18.53
C TYR A 38 19.17 -12.15 -18.11
N LYS A 39 20.38 -12.72 -17.98
CA LYS A 39 21.58 -11.94 -17.61
C LYS A 39 21.96 -10.93 -18.68
N THR A 40 21.84 -11.30 -19.96
CA THR A 40 22.15 -10.42 -21.09
C THR A 40 21.13 -9.29 -21.19
N LEU A 41 19.87 -9.61 -20.93
CA LEU A 41 18.76 -8.64 -20.93
C LEU A 41 18.87 -7.67 -19.75
N LEU A 42 19.24 -8.16 -18.56
CA LEU A 42 19.56 -7.34 -17.40
C LEU A 42 20.75 -6.42 -17.63
N ARG A 43 21.85 -6.94 -18.20
CA ARG A 43 23.04 -6.13 -18.49
C ARG A 43 22.71 -5.03 -19.50
N LYS A 44 21.96 -5.37 -20.56
CA LYS A 44 21.50 -4.41 -21.55
C LYS A 44 20.51 -3.38 -20.97
N MET A 45 19.67 -3.77 -20.01
CA MET A 45 18.81 -2.84 -19.25
C MET A 45 19.56 -1.95 -18.26
N MET A 46 20.77 -2.35 -17.85
CA MET A 46 21.63 -1.55 -16.97
C MET A 46 22.38 -0.47 -17.76
N ASP A 47 22.70 -0.75 -19.02
CA ASP A 47 23.37 0.18 -19.93
C ASP A 47 22.38 1.17 -20.60
N ASP A 48 21.09 0.81 -20.68
CA ASP A 48 20.02 1.67 -21.21
C ASP A 48 18.76 1.60 -20.30
N PRO A 49 18.45 2.66 -19.53
CA PRO A 49 17.30 2.69 -18.63
C PRO A 49 15.96 2.98 -19.34
N THR A 50 16.00 3.38 -20.61
CA THR A 50 14.82 3.77 -21.40
C THR A 50 13.72 2.68 -21.45
N PRO A 51 14.02 1.39 -21.71
CA PRO A 51 12.99 0.33 -21.68
C PRO A 51 12.35 0.13 -20.30
N LEU A 52 13.10 0.32 -19.20
CA LEU A 52 12.56 0.23 -17.84
C LEU A 52 11.59 1.37 -17.54
N LEU A 53 11.89 2.58 -18.01
CA LEU A 53 10.99 3.72 -17.89
C LEU A 53 9.69 3.52 -18.67
N LEU A 54 9.74 2.93 -19.87
CA LEU A 54 8.55 2.58 -20.66
C LEU A 54 7.67 1.52 -19.98
N ILE A 55 8.28 0.48 -19.41
CA ILE A 55 7.54 -0.56 -18.68
C ILE A 55 6.93 0.03 -17.40
N GLY A 56 7.69 0.83 -16.65
CA GLY A 56 7.22 1.47 -15.43
C GLY A 56 6.07 2.45 -15.69
N THR A 57 6.19 3.30 -16.71
CA THR A 57 5.12 4.22 -17.11
C THR A 57 3.88 3.49 -17.61
N GLY A 58 4.04 2.42 -18.39
CA GLY A 58 2.93 1.57 -18.81
C GLY A 58 2.16 0.97 -17.62
N LEU A 59 2.88 0.46 -16.61
CA LEU A 59 2.27 -0.14 -15.42
C LEU A 59 1.53 0.91 -14.56
N ILE A 60 2.10 2.12 -14.43
CA ILE A 60 1.43 3.25 -13.75
C ILE A 60 0.12 3.61 -14.45
N VAL A 61 0.11 3.69 -15.79
CA VAL A 61 -1.11 4.00 -16.56
C VAL A 61 -2.19 2.93 -16.36
N VAL A 62 -1.83 1.65 -16.37
CA VAL A 62 -2.78 0.54 -16.13
C VAL A 62 -3.40 0.63 -14.73
N VAL A 63 -2.58 0.85 -13.70
CA VAL A 63 -3.06 1.01 -12.31
C VAL A 63 -3.98 2.23 -12.20
N LEU A 64 -3.62 3.35 -12.84
CA LEU A 64 -4.43 4.56 -12.84
C LEU A 64 -5.79 4.32 -13.52
N VAL A 65 -5.83 3.62 -14.66
CA VAL A 65 -7.07 3.26 -15.36
C VAL A 65 -7.93 2.31 -14.53
N MET A 66 -7.34 1.30 -13.89
CA MET A 66 -8.09 0.42 -12.98
C MET A 66 -8.65 1.20 -11.79
N PHE A 67 -7.88 2.12 -11.21
CA PHE A 67 -8.32 2.94 -10.10
C PHE A 67 -9.44 3.91 -10.50
N GLN A 68 -9.33 4.57 -11.66
CA GLN A 68 -10.38 5.42 -12.23
C GLN A 68 -11.66 4.62 -12.47
N ARG A 69 -11.56 3.42 -13.06
CA ARG A 69 -12.70 2.53 -13.29
C ARG A 69 -13.32 2.04 -11.98
N TYR A 70 -12.50 1.67 -11.00
CA TYR A 70 -12.96 1.33 -9.66
C TYR A 70 -13.69 2.50 -9.01
N ARG A 71 -13.18 3.73 -9.16
CA ARG A 71 -13.83 4.94 -8.65
C ARG A 71 -15.14 5.24 -9.36
N ALA A 72 -15.21 5.06 -10.67
CA ALA A 72 -16.44 5.23 -11.46
C ALA A 72 -17.51 4.21 -11.08
N LEU A 73 -17.12 2.93 -10.92
CA LEU A 73 -18.02 1.87 -10.42
C LEU A 73 -18.49 2.16 -8.99
N LYS A 74 -17.62 2.69 -8.13
CA LYS A 74 -17.96 3.08 -6.76
C LYS A 74 -18.84 4.33 -6.69
N ALA A 75 -18.70 5.25 -7.64
CA ALA A 75 -19.50 6.46 -7.73
C ALA A 75 -20.89 6.22 -8.36
N GLN A 76 -21.04 5.15 -9.15
CA GLN A 76 -22.27 4.92 -9.89
C GLN A 76 -23.46 4.51 -9.03
N ASP A 77 -23.30 3.95 -7.81
CA ASP A 77 -24.46 3.58 -6.97
C ASP A 77 -24.20 3.44 -5.45
N PRO A 78 -23.54 4.40 -4.75
CA PRO A 78 -23.44 4.34 -3.29
C PRO A 78 -24.80 4.34 -2.56
N PRO A 79 -25.80 5.18 -2.90
CA PRO A 79 -27.06 5.20 -2.16
C PRO A 79 -27.96 4.00 -2.45
N ALA A 80 -27.91 3.44 -3.67
CA ALA A 80 -28.69 2.26 -4.02
C ALA A 80 -28.17 0.99 -3.32
N LEU A 81 -26.85 0.90 -3.10
CA LEU A 81 -26.25 -0.17 -2.30
C LEU A 81 -26.59 -0.01 -0.81
N GLU A 82 -26.48 1.19 -0.25
CA GLU A 82 -26.88 1.44 1.14
C GLU A 82 -28.38 1.18 1.37
N GLU A 83 -29.25 1.57 0.44
CA GLU A 83 -30.68 1.29 0.54
C GLU A 83 -30.98 -0.22 0.43
N ARG A 84 -30.27 -0.94 -0.44
CA ARG A 84 -30.37 -2.41 -0.55
C ARG A 84 -29.88 -3.11 0.71
N PHE A 85 -28.75 -2.68 1.27
CA PHE A 85 -28.22 -3.23 2.53
C PHE A 85 -29.15 -2.92 3.71
N ALA A 86 -29.63 -1.69 3.83
CA ALA A 86 -30.58 -1.29 4.85
C ALA A 86 -31.88 -2.11 4.75
N ARG A 87 -32.38 -2.35 3.53
CA ARG A 87 -33.57 -3.17 3.30
C ARG A 87 -33.35 -4.64 3.70
N ILE A 88 -32.20 -5.23 3.36
CA ILE A 88 -31.85 -6.61 3.75
C ILE A 88 -31.72 -6.75 5.28
N VAL A 89 -31.09 -5.78 5.95
CA VAL A 89 -30.93 -5.78 7.40
C VAL A 89 -32.29 -5.61 8.09
N ALA A 90 -33.13 -4.69 7.62
CA ALA A 90 -34.49 -4.50 8.13
C ALA A 90 -35.36 -5.74 7.95
N GLU A 91 -35.27 -6.41 6.79
CA GLU A 91 -36.02 -7.64 6.51
C GLU A 91 -35.56 -8.81 7.38
N ARG A 92 -34.26 -8.93 7.66
CA ARG A 92 -33.74 -9.92 8.61
C ARG A 92 -34.14 -9.60 10.06
N ALA A 93 -34.11 -8.34 10.47
CA ALA A 93 -34.57 -7.93 11.80
C ALA A 93 -36.07 -8.23 12.00
N ALA A 94 -36.90 -7.97 11.00
CA ALA A 94 -38.33 -8.30 11.02
C ALA A 94 -38.58 -9.82 11.10
N ARG A 95 -37.83 -10.64 10.34
CA ARG A 95 -37.91 -12.10 10.45
C ARG A 95 -37.43 -12.64 11.80
N ALA A 96 -36.42 -12.03 12.41
CA ALA A 96 -35.95 -12.41 13.74
C ALA A 96 -37.02 -12.12 14.81
N GLN A 97 -37.72 -11.00 14.70
CA GLN A 97 -38.84 -10.66 15.59
C GLN A 97 -40.04 -11.61 15.39
N SER A 98 -40.42 -11.91 14.14
CA SER A 98 -41.54 -12.85 13.89
C SER A 98 -41.21 -14.32 14.23
N GLY A 99 -39.93 -14.71 14.14
CA GLY A 99 -39.46 -16.05 14.51
C GLY A 99 -39.46 -16.30 16.02
N ALA A 100 -39.24 -15.26 16.83
CA ALA A 100 -39.35 -15.33 18.29
C ALA A 100 -40.79 -15.56 18.75
N ASP A 101 -41.78 -14.98 18.05
CA ASP A 101 -43.20 -15.17 18.37
C ASP A 101 -43.70 -16.57 17.97
N ALA A 102 -43.19 -17.13 16.87
CA ALA A 102 -43.59 -18.45 16.37
C ALA A 102 -43.03 -19.62 17.22
N THR A 103 -41.88 -19.45 17.87
CA THR A 103 -41.29 -20.47 18.74
C THR A 103 -41.90 -20.49 20.16
N GLY A 104 -42.55 -19.41 20.58
CA GLY A 104 -43.33 -19.37 21.82
C GLY A 104 -44.74 -19.97 21.73
N ALA A 105 -45.35 -20.00 20.54
CA ALA A 105 -46.73 -20.47 20.36
C ALA A 105 -46.86 -21.98 20.04
N ALA A 106 -45.80 -22.63 19.57
CA ALA A 106 -45.83 -24.06 19.19
C ALA A 106 -45.80 -25.04 20.40
N ALA A 107 -45.59 -24.55 21.62
CA ALA A 107 -45.55 -25.40 22.82
C ALA A 107 -46.90 -25.61 23.52
N SER A 108 -48.02 -25.03 23.03
CA SER A 108 -49.30 -25.08 23.77
C SER A 108 -50.58 -25.38 22.97
N ALA A 109 -50.50 -25.78 21.70
CA ALA A 109 -51.68 -26.24 20.95
C ALA A 109 -51.34 -27.54 20.20
N GLY A 110 -51.76 -28.73 20.62
CA GLY A 110 -53.08 -29.05 21.14
C GLY A 110 -53.98 -29.54 20.01
N LEU A 111 -53.71 -30.76 19.56
CA LEU A 111 -54.66 -31.80 19.18
C LEU A 111 -56.17 -31.41 19.20
N ALA A 112 -56.76 -31.07 18.05
CA ALA A 112 -58.21 -31.22 17.74
C ALA A 112 -58.45 -30.85 16.26
N THR A 113 -58.77 -31.79 15.38
CA THR A 113 -60.12 -32.23 14.96
C THR A 113 -60.61 -31.63 13.63
N SER A 114 -60.72 -32.53 12.66
CA SER A 114 -61.80 -32.72 11.67
C SER A 114 -62.59 -31.51 11.12
N GLY A 115 -62.52 -31.36 9.79
CA GLY A 115 -63.73 -31.46 8.96
C GLY A 115 -64.32 -30.18 8.37
N ARG A 116 -63.95 -29.86 7.11
CA ARG A 116 -64.89 -29.23 6.15
C ARG A 116 -64.43 -29.37 4.69
N PRO A 117 -65.23 -29.99 3.80
CA PRO A 117 -64.96 -29.98 2.36
C PRO A 117 -65.50 -28.69 1.75
N ARG A 118 -64.63 -27.90 1.10
CA ARG A 118 -65.03 -26.77 0.27
C ARG A 118 -64.45 -26.95 -1.12
N SER A 119 -65.32 -27.34 -2.05
CA SER A 119 -65.09 -27.37 -3.48
C SER A 119 -64.79 -25.95 -3.99
N VAL A 120 -63.60 -25.77 -4.56
CA VAL A 120 -63.22 -24.58 -5.33
C VAL A 120 -62.67 -25.08 -6.67
N PRO A 121 -63.16 -24.57 -7.81
CA PRO A 121 -62.82 -25.09 -9.13
C PRO A 121 -61.43 -24.64 -9.60
N ALA A 122 -60.85 -25.48 -10.46
CA ALA A 122 -59.66 -25.29 -11.29
C ALA A 122 -59.57 -23.87 -11.88
N SER A 123 -58.41 -23.22 -12.01
CA SER A 123 -57.10 -23.75 -12.43
C SER A 123 -55.99 -22.92 -11.80
N ARG A 124 -55.40 -23.40 -10.71
CA ARG A 124 -54.13 -22.85 -10.20
C ARG A 124 -53.02 -23.77 -10.66
N THR A 125 -52.21 -23.30 -11.58
CA THR A 125 -50.91 -23.89 -11.90
C THR A 125 -50.21 -24.16 -10.56
N PRO A 126 -49.87 -25.42 -10.23
CA PRO A 126 -49.25 -25.73 -8.96
C PRO A 126 -48.00 -24.86 -8.82
N PRO A 127 -47.81 -24.15 -7.70
CA PRO A 127 -46.60 -23.38 -7.47
C PRO A 127 -45.44 -24.35 -7.61
N GLN A 128 -44.64 -24.17 -8.67
CA GLN A 128 -43.45 -24.97 -8.89
C GLN A 128 -42.61 -24.82 -7.62
N ALA A 129 -42.46 -25.93 -6.90
CA ALA A 129 -41.60 -25.97 -5.74
C ALA A 129 -40.23 -25.45 -6.19
N PRO A 130 -39.60 -24.52 -5.44
CA PRO A 130 -38.30 -23.98 -5.83
C PRO A 130 -37.34 -25.15 -6.08
N GLU A 131 -36.79 -25.18 -7.29
CA GLU A 131 -35.92 -26.25 -7.77
C GLU A 131 -34.77 -26.46 -6.77
N PRO A 132 -34.59 -27.67 -6.19
CA PRO A 132 -33.63 -27.95 -5.13
C PRO A 132 -32.16 -27.70 -5.55
N THR A 133 -31.91 -27.52 -6.85
CA THR A 133 -30.60 -27.20 -7.42
C THR A 133 -30.09 -25.82 -7.01
N GLN A 134 -30.95 -24.79 -6.98
CA GLN A 134 -30.51 -23.42 -6.67
C GLN A 134 -30.01 -23.26 -5.22
N ILE A 135 -30.63 -23.97 -4.28
CA ILE A 135 -30.21 -23.96 -2.87
C ILE A 135 -28.84 -24.62 -2.72
N THR A 136 -28.57 -25.64 -3.53
CA THR A 136 -27.29 -26.35 -3.51
C THR A 136 -26.16 -25.48 -4.07
N GLU A 137 -26.40 -24.81 -5.20
CA GLU A 137 -25.43 -23.88 -5.81
C GLU A 137 -25.09 -22.71 -4.87
N LEU A 138 -26.09 -22.12 -4.22
CA LEU A 138 -25.85 -21.02 -3.27
C LEU A 138 -25.00 -21.47 -2.09
N ARG A 139 -25.23 -22.69 -1.57
CA ARG A 139 -24.42 -23.28 -0.49
C ARG A 139 -22.97 -23.50 -0.92
N THR A 140 -22.75 -23.95 -2.16
CA THR A 140 -21.40 -24.10 -2.71
C THR A 140 -20.69 -22.75 -2.80
N VAL A 141 -21.34 -21.72 -3.36
CA VAL A 141 -20.73 -20.38 -3.46
C VAL A 141 -20.44 -19.78 -2.08
N MET A 142 -21.30 -20.00 -1.09
CA MET A 142 -21.03 -19.56 0.28
C MET A 142 -19.85 -20.29 0.92
N ALA A 143 -19.73 -21.60 0.71
CA ALA A 143 -18.58 -22.37 1.18
C ALA A 143 -17.26 -21.89 0.53
N ASP A 144 -17.27 -21.64 -0.79
CA ASP A 144 -16.10 -21.12 -1.51
C ASP A 144 -15.72 -19.71 -1.02
N ALA A 145 -16.71 -18.87 -0.72
CA ALA A 145 -16.47 -17.53 -0.17
C ALA A 145 -15.87 -17.58 1.25
N GLU A 146 -16.33 -18.50 2.09
CA GLU A 146 -15.75 -18.75 3.41
C GLU A 146 -14.30 -19.25 3.30
N GLU A 147 -14.02 -20.19 2.41
CA GLU A 147 -12.66 -20.68 2.16
C GLU A 147 -11.72 -19.56 1.67
N LEU A 148 -12.19 -18.71 0.76
CA LEU A 148 -11.41 -17.60 0.24
C LEU A 148 -11.14 -16.54 1.31
N ALA A 149 -12.13 -16.25 2.17
CA ALA A 149 -11.97 -15.35 3.30
C ALA A 149 -10.94 -15.88 4.31
N ASP A 150 -11.00 -17.16 4.65
CA ASP A 150 -10.02 -17.82 5.53
C ASP A 150 -8.61 -17.77 4.95
N ARG A 151 -8.48 -18.04 3.64
CA ARG A 151 -7.18 -17.98 2.95
C ARG A 151 -6.62 -16.55 2.96
N LEU A 152 -7.47 -15.55 2.75
CA LEU A 152 -7.07 -14.15 2.74
C LEU A 152 -6.67 -13.67 4.14
N SER A 153 -7.40 -14.09 5.19
CA SER A 153 -7.03 -13.81 6.59
C SER A 153 -5.64 -14.35 6.90
N ARG A 154 -5.37 -15.63 6.60
CA ARG A 154 -4.06 -16.25 6.83
C ARG A 154 -2.93 -15.53 6.06
N ALA A 155 -3.23 -15.07 4.85
CA ALA A 155 -2.25 -14.32 4.05
C ALA A 155 -1.94 -12.95 4.66
N LEU A 156 -2.95 -12.25 5.20
CA LEU A 156 -2.76 -10.98 5.90
C LEU A 156 -1.99 -11.17 7.21
N ASP A 157 -2.28 -12.21 7.98
CA ASP A 157 -1.55 -12.53 9.21
C ASP A 157 -0.07 -12.78 8.93
N ALA A 158 0.25 -13.58 7.90
CA ALA A 158 1.62 -13.82 7.47
C ALA A 158 2.33 -12.54 6.98
N GLN A 159 1.61 -11.61 6.34
CA GLN A 159 2.16 -10.31 5.95
C GLN A 159 2.41 -9.40 7.15
N ALA A 160 1.52 -9.41 8.14
CA ALA A 160 1.69 -8.66 9.38
C ALA A 160 2.93 -9.13 10.15
N GLU A 161 3.09 -10.45 10.33
CA GLU A 161 4.29 -11.04 10.94
C GLU A 161 5.57 -10.65 10.21
N ARG A 162 5.54 -10.66 8.87
CA ARG A 162 6.68 -10.25 8.05
C ARG A 162 7.03 -8.77 8.24
N LEU A 163 6.02 -7.90 8.32
CA LEU A 163 6.23 -6.47 8.56
C LEU A 163 6.79 -6.22 9.96
N GLU A 164 6.27 -6.90 10.99
CA GLU A 164 6.83 -6.80 12.34
C GLU A 164 8.29 -7.26 12.39
N ALA A 165 8.64 -8.34 11.69
CA ALA A 165 10.02 -8.81 11.60
C ALA A 165 10.94 -7.77 10.95
N LEU A 166 10.49 -7.12 9.86
CA LEU A 166 11.25 -6.07 9.19
C LEU A 166 11.40 -4.82 10.07
N MET A 167 10.37 -4.44 10.82
CA MET A 167 10.44 -3.31 11.76
C MET A 167 11.46 -3.57 12.86
N ARG A 168 11.44 -4.76 13.47
CA ARG A 168 12.45 -5.16 14.47
C ARG A 168 13.86 -5.12 13.89
N GLN A 169 14.04 -5.58 12.65
CA GLN A 169 15.33 -5.53 11.96
C GLN A 169 15.80 -4.08 11.71
N ALA A 170 14.89 -3.18 11.34
CA ALA A 170 15.20 -1.77 11.15
C ALA A 170 15.59 -1.09 12.47
N ASP A 171 14.89 -1.39 13.57
CA ASP A 171 15.21 -0.87 14.90
C ASP A 171 16.57 -1.35 15.39
N ASP A 172 16.91 -2.61 15.15
CA ASP A 172 18.22 -3.16 15.48
C ASP A 172 19.34 -2.52 14.65
N TYR A 173 19.07 -2.24 13.38
CA TYR A 173 20.00 -1.50 12.53
C TYR A 173 20.21 -0.07 13.04
N LEU A 174 19.14 0.65 13.38
CA LEU A 174 19.21 2.01 13.93
C LEU A 174 20.06 2.04 15.22
N ARG A 175 19.80 1.10 16.14
CA ARG A 175 20.57 0.96 17.39
C ARG A 175 22.07 0.75 17.14
N ARG A 176 22.43 -0.05 16.12
CA ARG A 176 23.85 -0.26 15.75
C ARG A 176 24.48 1.03 15.22
N VAL A 177 23.78 1.75 14.34
CA VAL A 177 24.28 3.01 13.78
C VAL A 177 24.46 4.06 14.88
N GLU A 178 23.50 4.17 15.80
CA GLU A 178 23.60 5.06 16.96
C GLU A 178 24.75 4.68 17.90
N ALA A 179 24.98 3.39 18.13
CA ALA A 179 26.11 2.93 18.93
C ALA A 179 27.44 3.37 18.30
N THR A 180 27.64 3.17 17.01
CA THR A 180 28.85 3.62 16.30
C THR A 180 29.01 5.15 16.36
N LYS A 181 27.91 5.90 16.20
CA LYS A 181 27.94 7.37 16.28
C LYS A 181 28.27 7.88 17.68
N ARG A 182 27.79 7.22 18.74
CA ARG A 182 28.15 7.57 20.12
C ARG A 182 29.63 7.32 20.40
N HIS A 183 30.20 6.22 19.90
CA HIS A 183 31.62 5.93 20.07
C HIS A 183 32.51 6.98 19.37
N SER A 184 32.16 7.44 18.17
CA SER A 184 32.96 8.45 17.47
C SER A 184 32.92 9.85 18.11
N VAL A 185 31.83 10.22 18.79
CA VAL A 185 31.71 11.52 19.48
C VAL A 185 32.58 11.60 20.75
N VAL A 186 32.78 10.48 21.46
CA VAL A 186 33.57 10.46 22.70
C VAL A 186 35.07 10.59 22.41
N GLU A 187 35.54 10.09 21.27
CA GLU A 187 36.96 10.13 20.89
C GLU A 187 37.38 11.49 20.32
N ALA A 188 36.44 12.26 19.76
CA ALA A 188 36.69 13.58 19.19
C ALA A 188 36.65 14.73 20.21
N ARG A 189 36.74 14.47 21.53
CA ARG A 189 36.96 15.50 22.55
C ARG A 189 38.43 15.49 23.00
N PRO A 190 39.39 15.96 22.17
CA PRO A 190 40.71 16.26 22.68
C PRO A 190 40.57 17.41 23.68
N THR A 191 41.15 17.20 24.86
CA THR A 191 41.40 18.19 25.90
C THR A 191 42.27 19.32 25.34
N SER A 192 41.68 20.22 24.55
CA SER A 192 42.28 21.51 24.21
C SER A 192 41.99 22.50 25.33
N THR A 193 42.67 22.29 26.46
CA THR A 193 42.97 23.36 27.41
C THR A 193 44.13 24.17 26.84
N ALA A 194 43.82 25.18 26.03
CA ALA A 194 44.77 26.22 25.64
C ALA A 194 44.24 27.59 26.09
N PRO A 195 45.13 28.51 26.50
CA PRO A 195 44.82 29.59 27.42
C PRO A 195 44.11 30.78 26.78
N VAL A 196 43.30 31.43 27.61
CA VAL A 196 42.67 32.72 27.39
C VAL A 196 43.74 33.80 27.22
N GLY A 197 43.79 34.46 26.06
CA GLY A 197 44.44 35.76 25.94
C GLY A 197 45.29 35.98 24.69
N ALA A 198 44.65 36.36 23.58
CA ALA A 198 45.21 37.29 22.61
C ALA A 198 44.09 37.80 21.70
N ALA A 199 44.19 39.07 21.30
CA ALA A 199 43.16 39.86 20.66
C ALA A 199 42.55 39.23 19.40
N ARG A 200 41.22 39.36 19.30
CA ARG A 200 40.37 38.93 18.18
C ARG A 200 40.70 39.72 16.90
N GLN A 201 41.70 39.30 16.15
CA GLN A 201 41.65 39.46 14.69
C GLN A 201 40.63 38.42 14.19
N ARG A 202 39.43 38.87 13.83
CA ARG A 202 38.49 38.02 13.10
C ARG A 202 39.15 37.71 11.76
N PRO A 203 39.50 36.44 11.45
CA PRO A 203 39.87 36.12 10.09
C PRO A 203 38.65 36.42 9.22
N SER A 204 38.74 37.45 8.40
CA SER A 204 37.89 37.60 7.23
C SER A 204 38.25 36.44 6.32
N ILE A 205 37.58 35.30 6.52
CA ILE A 205 37.59 34.21 5.57
C ILE A 205 36.90 34.79 4.35
N SER A 206 37.69 35.30 3.41
CA SER A 206 37.25 35.52 2.05
C SER A 206 36.91 34.14 1.51
N LEU A 207 35.64 33.75 1.70
CA LEU A 207 35.01 32.62 1.03
C LEU A 207 35.02 32.97 -0.45
N GLU A 208 36.13 32.70 -1.12
CA GLU A 208 36.21 32.66 -2.57
C GLU A 208 35.29 31.55 -3.07
N ASP A 209 34.04 31.94 -3.25
CA ASP A 209 33.04 31.62 -4.28
C ASP A 209 33.11 30.29 -5.06
N ASP A 210 33.60 29.22 -4.45
CA ASP A 210 33.32 27.84 -4.89
C ASP A 210 31.97 27.40 -4.30
N SER A 211 30.95 28.21 -4.58
CA SER A 211 29.59 28.01 -4.11
C SER A 211 29.06 26.73 -4.72
N ASP A 212 29.00 25.65 -3.91
CA ASP A 212 28.40 24.37 -4.25
C ASP A 212 27.13 24.59 -5.10
N PRO A 213 26.98 23.95 -6.26
CA PRO A 213 25.81 24.11 -7.13
C PRO A 213 24.47 23.94 -6.38
N LEU A 214 24.46 23.17 -5.28
CA LEU A 214 23.29 23.04 -4.41
C LEU A 214 22.95 24.35 -3.68
N HIS A 215 23.93 25.07 -3.15
CA HIS A 215 23.70 26.34 -2.44
C HIS A 215 23.09 27.39 -3.37
N ARG A 216 23.57 27.44 -4.62
CA ARG A 216 23.00 28.32 -5.66
C ARG A 216 21.52 28.04 -5.89
N GLN A 217 21.15 26.77 -6.06
CA GLN A 217 19.75 26.37 -6.27
C GLN A 217 18.85 26.68 -5.06
N VAL A 218 19.38 26.49 -3.84
CA VAL A 218 18.65 26.85 -2.60
C VAL A 218 18.39 28.36 -2.55
N TYR A 219 19.38 29.19 -2.87
CA TYR A 219 19.21 30.65 -2.89
C TYR A 219 18.27 31.13 -4.00
N GLU A 220 18.38 30.58 -5.20
CA GLU A 220 17.47 30.91 -6.32
C GLU A 220 16.01 30.61 -5.97
N LEU A 221 15.72 29.46 -5.37
CA LEU A 221 14.36 29.11 -4.96
C LEU A 221 13.86 29.96 -3.79
N ALA A 222 14.73 30.32 -2.85
CA ALA A 222 14.38 31.21 -1.74
C ALA A 222 14.10 32.63 -2.23
N ASP A 223 14.88 33.15 -3.18
CA ASP A 223 14.65 34.45 -3.82
C ASP A 223 13.36 34.47 -4.66
N ALA A 224 12.94 33.31 -5.17
CA ALA A 224 11.62 33.12 -5.78
C ALA A 224 10.46 33.03 -4.75
N GLY A 225 10.74 33.13 -3.44
CA GLY A 225 9.74 33.11 -2.37
C GLY A 225 9.31 31.72 -1.91
N ALA A 226 10.02 30.65 -2.27
CA ALA A 226 9.70 29.31 -1.80
C ALA A 226 10.04 29.13 -0.30
N THR A 227 9.22 28.37 0.43
CA THR A 227 9.48 28.06 1.84
C THR A 227 10.60 27.02 1.97
N PRO A 228 11.34 26.95 3.10
CA PRO A 228 12.40 25.94 3.30
C PRO A 228 11.92 24.49 3.11
N LEU A 229 10.68 24.20 3.50
CA LEU A 229 10.06 22.88 3.31
C LEU A 229 9.83 22.56 1.82
N ASP A 230 9.37 23.55 1.04
CA ASP A 230 9.14 23.37 -0.40
C ASP A 230 10.45 23.20 -1.16
N ILE A 231 11.49 23.96 -0.80
CA ILE A 231 12.85 23.84 -1.35
C ILE A 231 13.41 22.44 -1.07
N ALA A 232 13.29 21.97 0.17
CA ALA A 232 13.73 20.64 0.60
C ALA A 232 13.06 19.52 -0.20
N ARG A 233 11.74 19.59 -0.39
CA ARG A 233 10.99 18.64 -1.23
C ARG A 233 11.42 18.68 -2.69
N ARG A 234 11.65 19.87 -3.25
CA ARG A 234 11.96 20.05 -4.67
C ARG A 234 13.39 19.59 -5.03
N LEU A 235 14.34 19.81 -4.13
CA LEU A 235 15.74 19.38 -4.29
C LEU A 235 16.01 17.99 -3.70
N ASN A 236 15.00 17.35 -3.10
CA ASN A 236 15.11 16.10 -2.37
C ASN A 236 16.23 16.12 -1.30
N GLN A 237 16.28 17.21 -0.52
CA GLN A 237 17.23 17.43 0.56
C GLN A 237 16.52 17.49 1.92
N PRO A 238 17.20 17.20 3.04
CA PRO A 238 16.63 17.38 4.38
C PRO A 238 16.35 18.86 4.67
N THR A 239 15.17 19.16 5.25
CA THR A 239 14.76 20.54 5.58
C THR A 239 15.78 21.29 6.44
N GLY A 240 16.39 20.63 7.43
CA GLY A 240 17.40 21.26 8.30
C GLY A 240 18.68 21.66 7.57
N GLN A 241 19.06 20.95 6.49
CA GLN A 241 20.22 21.34 5.67
C GLN A 241 19.91 22.60 4.87
N VAL A 242 18.69 22.69 4.31
CA VAL A 242 18.23 23.88 3.58
C VAL A 242 18.19 25.09 4.52
N GLU A 243 17.64 24.95 5.73
CA GLU A 243 17.62 26.02 6.74
C GLU A 243 19.03 26.47 7.13
N LEU A 244 19.97 25.52 7.29
CA LEU A 244 21.37 25.84 7.59
C LEU A 244 22.02 26.65 6.46
N ILE A 245 21.82 26.25 5.21
CA ILE A 245 22.34 26.98 4.04
C ILE A 245 21.77 28.40 4.00
N LEU A 246 20.45 28.56 4.21
CA LEU A 246 19.81 29.87 4.24
C LEU A 246 20.30 30.74 5.41
N ALA A 247 20.59 30.15 6.58
CA ALA A 247 21.11 30.86 7.74
C ALA A 247 22.56 31.36 7.53
N LEU A 248 23.32 30.69 6.66
CA LEU A 248 24.68 31.08 6.29
C LEU A 248 24.72 32.16 5.20
N ARG A 249 23.57 32.59 4.67
CA ARG A 249 23.50 33.64 3.64
C ARG A 249 24.11 34.94 4.19
N PRO A 250 25.17 35.49 3.58
CA PRO A 250 25.70 36.78 3.98
C PRO A 250 24.62 37.86 3.77
N ARG A 251 24.40 38.68 4.80
CA ARG A 251 23.47 39.82 4.78
C ARG A 251 24.18 41.11 4.42
#